data_AF-A0A8J1L950-F1
#
_entry.id   AF-A0A8J1L950-F1
#
_cell.length_a   1.000
_cell.length_b   1.000
_cell.length_c   1.000
_cell.angle_alpha   90.00
_cell.angle_beta   90.00
_cell.angle_gamma   90.00
#
_symmetry.space_group_name_H-M   'P 1'
#
loop_
_entity.id
_entity.type
_entity.pdbx_description
1 polymer ?
#
loop_
_entity_poly.entity_id
_entity_poly.type
_entity_poly.pdbx_seq_one_letter_code
_entity_poly.pdbx_strand_id
1 'polypeptide(L)'
;MTSLTVVEHTFPRKDNESKRGDDIFYLYGSTFGHISEETEYVRKIRGTLEKIHGQLFKNEKNTDYVSSNEDQNEANLQQNGTGSYGNSSERKYIQIIDNLEEKELQLVEAHKENGDLQIKLEATREAGAGALRNATRKLYENYSKKSEERRKSHEEEKQKLQASAADHEKEFKQSIGKLHTIAEKIQDKHERITELKNLMERMEEEKSILLEKKRLLEKEISRRMSLPTNINGCGDTRAEISTVEEQISHLQQLMMSQHQFLHSLIQESEELKNRLKEQDITIGDLKERISLLEHQNKELKSNVDHWSQDKTKVSKGTFIKGVQTIHPPIKQD
;
A
#
# COMPACT_ATOMS: atom_id res chain seq x y z
N MET A 1 -39.32 3.67 34.44
CA MET A 1 -39.33 4.81 33.48
C MET A 1 -37.99 5.53 33.57
N THR A 2 -36.98 5.00 32.86
CA THR A 2 -35.79 5.78 32.48
C THR A 2 -35.26 5.14 31.19
N SER A 3 -35.38 5.87 30.08
CA SER A 3 -35.17 5.40 28.72
C SER A 3 -33.72 5.03 28.43
N LEU A 4 -33.53 3.85 27.83
CA LEU A 4 -32.30 3.50 27.11
C LEU A 4 -32.42 4.08 25.68
N THR A 5 -31.66 5.12 25.41
CA THR A 5 -31.47 5.66 24.05
C THR A 5 -30.65 4.68 23.23
N VAL A 6 -31.28 4.10 22.21
CA VAL A 6 -30.64 3.33 21.15
C VAL A 6 -29.86 4.32 20.28
N VAL A 7 -28.53 4.21 20.29
CA VAL A 7 -27.66 4.95 19.37
C VAL A 7 -27.56 4.12 18.09
N GLU A 8 -28.42 4.40 17.12
CA GLU A 8 -28.25 3.95 15.74
C GLU A 8 -27.10 4.73 15.12
N HIS A 9 -25.96 4.06 14.91
CA HIS A 9 -24.91 4.58 14.05
C HIS A 9 -25.32 4.42 12.58
N THR A 10 -25.97 5.45 12.04
CA THR A 10 -26.11 5.64 10.60
C THR A 10 -24.83 6.27 10.06
N PHE A 11 -24.17 5.57 9.13
CA PHE A 11 -23.01 6.08 8.40
C PHE A 11 -23.45 6.82 7.11
N PRO A 12 -22.72 7.86 6.69
CA PRO A 12 -23.18 8.76 5.65
C PRO A 12 -23.04 8.11 4.26
N ARG A 13 -24.15 8.08 3.54
CA ARG A 13 -24.23 7.82 2.11
C ARG A 13 -23.58 9.00 1.37
N LYS A 14 -22.50 8.75 0.64
CA LYS A 14 -21.96 9.67 -0.35
C LYS A 14 -22.21 9.05 -1.72
N ASP A 15 -23.19 9.60 -2.42
CA ASP A 15 -23.45 9.29 -3.82
C ASP A 15 -22.25 9.80 -4.63
N ASN A 16 -21.60 8.90 -5.36
CA ASN A 16 -20.78 9.19 -6.54
C ASN A 16 -20.73 7.90 -7.36
N GLU A 17 -21.29 7.98 -8.57
CA GLU A 17 -21.36 6.90 -9.54
C GLU A 17 -19.95 6.42 -9.92
N SER A 18 -19.57 5.23 -9.45
CA SER A 18 -18.50 4.46 -10.05
C SER A 18 -18.83 2.98 -9.98
N LYS A 19 -19.14 2.45 -11.17
CA LYS A 19 -19.14 1.07 -11.63
C LYS A 19 -18.94 -0.02 -10.55
N ARG A 20 -20.08 -0.60 -10.18
CA ARG A 20 -20.33 -2.00 -9.83
C ARG A 20 -19.14 -2.95 -10.12
N GLY A 21 -18.30 -3.12 -9.13
CA GLY A 21 -17.38 -4.24 -8.97
C GLY A 21 -17.36 -4.54 -7.49
N ASP A 22 -17.78 -5.74 -7.12
CA ASP A 22 -18.03 -6.11 -5.74
C ASP A 22 -16.80 -5.86 -4.87
N ASP A 23 -16.86 -4.85 -3.99
CA ASP A 23 -15.89 -4.63 -2.92
C ASP A 23 -16.09 -5.73 -1.87
N ILE A 24 -15.62 -6.92 -2.23
CA ILE A 24 -15.56 -8.08 -1.37
C ILE A 24 -14.41 -7.82 -0.40
N PHE A 25 -14.74 -7.23 0.75
CA PHE A 25 -13.83 -7.09 1.88
C PHE A 25 -13.43 -8.50 2.38
N TYR A 26 -12.27 -8.98 1.95
CA TYR A 26 -11.68 -10.23 2.42
C TYR A 26 -10.96 -9.98 3.75
N LEU A 27 -11.62 -10.26 4.87
CA LEU A 27 -10.94 -10.33 6.16
C LEU A 27 -10.43 -11.76 6.34
N TYR A 28 -9.11 -11.93 6.39
CA TYR A 28 -8.47 -13.26 6.51
C TYR A 28 -8.75 -14.25 5.35
N GLY A 29 -9.06 -13.73 4.16
CA GLY A 29 -9.31 -14.57 2.97
C GLY A 29 -10.74 -15.12 2.87
N SER A 30 -11.60 -14.79 3.83
CA SER A 30 -13.03 -15.13 3.84
C SER A 30 -13.86 -13.87 3.64
N THR A 31 -14.96 -13.99 2.91
CA THR A 31 -15.92 -12.88 2.74
C THR A 31 -16.68 -12.66 4.04
N PHE A 32 -17.18 -11.43 4.28
CA PHE A 32 -18.00 -11.15 5.46
C PHE A 32 -19.22 -12.08 5.60
N GLY A 33 -19.85 -12.42 4.47
CA GLY A 33 -20.94 -13.40 4.43
C GLY A 33 -20.51 -14.79 4.92
N HIS A 34 -19.32 -15.24 4.51
CA HIS A 34 -18.76 -16.53 4.93
C HIS A 34 -18.46 -16.55 6.44
N ILE A 35 -17.88 -15.46 6.98
CA ILE A 35 -17.63 -15.33 8.42
C ILE A 35 -18.95 -15.33 9.20
N SER A 36 -19.98 -14.62 8.71
CA SER A 36 -21.30 -14.61 9.33
C SER A 36 -21.91 -16.02 9.36
N GLU A 37 -21.83 -16.76 8.26
CA GLU A 37 -22.34 -18.12 8.16
C GLU A 37 -21.60 -19.09 9.10
N GLU A 38 -20.26 -19.01 9.15
CA GLU A 38 -19.45 -19.79 10.09
C GLU A 38 -19.80 -19.47 11.54
N THR A 39 -20.03 -18.20 11.88
CA THR A 39 -20.42 -17.82 13.25
C THR A 39 -21.82 -18.32 13.64
N GLU A 40 -22.77 -18.34 12.71
CA GLU A 40 -24.10 -18.95 12.92
C GLU A 40 -23.98 -20.48 13.10
N TYR A 41 -23.15 -21.13 12.29
CA TYR A 41 -22.88 -22.57 12.40
C TYR A 41 -22.26 -22.94 13.76
N VAL A 42 -21.25 -22.19 14.21
CA VAL A 42 -20.64 -22.35 15.54
C VAL A 42 -21.67 -22.14 16.65
N ARG A 43 -22.56 -21.14 16.51
CA ARG A 43 -23.62 -20.88 17.49
C ARG A 43 -24.62 -22.05 17.56
N LYS A 44 -24.98 -22.64 16.43
CA LYS A 44 -25.85 -23.82 16.35
C LYS A 44 -25.20 -25.03 17.01
N ILE A 45 -23.92 -25.29 16.74
CA ILE A 45 -23.14 -26.35 17.39
C ILE A 45 -23.10 -26.15 18.90
N ARG A 46 -22.79 -24.94 19.38
CA ARG A 46 -22.77 -24.62 20.80
C ARG A 46 -24.13 -24.90 21.45
N GLY A 47 -25.23 -24.47 20.80
CA GLY A 47 -26.58 -24.73 21.29
C GLY A 47 -26.93 -26.22 21.35
N THR A 48 -26.47 -27.03 20.40
CA THR A 48 -26.65 -28.49 20.44
C THR A 48 -25.82 -29.15 21.53
N LEU A 49 -24.56 -28.74 21.71
CA LEU A 49 -23.69 -29.21 22.79
C LEU A 49 -24.26 -28.87 24.16
N GLU A 50 -24.83 -27.67 24.31
CA GLU A 50 -25.44 -27.19 25.55
C GLU A 50 -26.75 -27.94 25.87
N LYS A 51 -27.51 -28.36 24.85
CA LYS A 51 -28.66 -29.26 25.02
C LYS A 51 -28.24 -30.68 25.43
N ILE A 52 -27.21 -31.23 24.80
CA ILE A 52 -26.66 -32.56 25.14
C ILE A 52 -26.10 -32.53 26.56
N HIS A 53 -25.33 -31.51 26.91
CA HIS A 53 -24.82 -31.29 28.25
C HIS A 53 -25.98 -31.11 29.25
N GLY A 54 -27.00 -30.34 28.89
CA GLY A 54 -28.22 -30.22 29.69
C GLY A 54 -28.93 -31.55 29.91
N GLN A 55 -28.98 -32.46 28.93
CA GLN A 55 -29.61 -33.77 29.07
C GLN A 55 -28.75 -34.74 29.91
N LEU A 56 -27.44 -34.75 29.71
CA LEU A 56 -26.50 -35.60 30.46
C LEU A 56 -26.45 -35.20 31.94
N PHE A 57 -26.42 -33.90 32.24
CA PHE A 57 -26.21 -33.40 33.61
C PHE A 57 -27.51 -32.96 34.34
N LYS A 58 -28.67 -32.96 33.68
CA LYS A 58 -29.98 -32.85 34.37
C LYS A 58 -30.48 -34.18 34.91
N ASN A 59 -30.03 -35.31 34.36
CA ASN A 59 -30.39 -36.63 34.87
C ASN A 59 -29.64 -36.98 36.17
N GLU A 60 -28.53 -36.30 36.47
CA GLU A 60 -27.75 -36.52 37.68
C GLU A 60 -28.41 -35.94 38.95
N LYS A 61 -29.26 -34.91 38.83
CA LYS A 61 -29.97 -34.31 39.97
C LYS A 61 -31.34 -34.94 40.30
N ASN A 62 -31.79 -35.90 39.48
CA ASN A 62 -33.02 -36.66 39.72
C ASN A 62 -32.75 -38.16 39.96
N THR A 63 -31.49 -38.56 40.16
CA THR A 63 -31.13 -39.94 40.53
C THR A 63 -30.76 -40.00 42.00
N ASP A 64 -31.63 -39.46 42.85
CA ASP A 64 -31.72 -39.85 44.27
C ASP A 64 -32.99 -40.70 44.39
N TYR A 65 -32.79 -41.95 44.82
CA TYR A 65 -33.80 -43.00 45.06
C TYR A 65 -34.50 -43.63 43.84
N VAL A 66 -33.82 -44.56 43.16
CA VAL A 66 -34.45 -45.86 42.82
C VAL A 66 -33.50 -46.97 43.25
N SER A 67 -33.80 -47.50 44.43
CA SER A 67 -33.24 -48.70 45.00
C SER A 67 -33.39 -49.87 44.04
N SER A 68 -32.32 -50.65 43.93
CA SER A 68 -32.31 -52.04 43.49
C SER A 68 -33.58 -52.78 43.90
N ASN A 69 -34.23 -53.44 42.95
CA ASN A 69 -35.17 -54.53 43.18
C ASN A 69 -35.15 -55.40 41.92
N GLU A 70 -34.14 -56.26 41.81
CA GLU A 70 -34.30 -57.53 41.11
C GLU A 70 -34.11 -58.64 42.14
N ASP A 71 -35.06 -59.57 42.07
CA ASP A 71 -35.09 -60.90 42.66
C ASP A 71 -35.31 -61.04 44.17
N GLN A 72 -36.59 -61.04 44.57
CA GLN A 72 -37.08 -62.05 45.50
C GLN A 72 -38.41 -62.65 45.06
N ASN A 73 -38.37 -63.97 44.81
CA ASN A 73 -39.38 -64.96 45.14
C ASN A 73 -40.80 -64.78 44.58
N GLU A 74 -41.04 -65.33 43.40
CA GLU A 74 -42.34 -65.93 43.06
C GLU A 74 -42.57 -67.19 43.91
N ALA A 75 -43.36 -67.06 44.98
CA ALA A 75 -44.09 -68.17 45.56
C ALA A 75 -45.58 -67.92 45.36
N ASN A 76 -46.13 -68.44 44.26
CA ASN A 76 -47.58 -68.57 44.09
C ASN A 76 -47.92 -70.05 43.94
N LEU A 77 -48.25 -70.65 45.08
CA LEU A 77 -48.82 -71.99 45.18
C LEU A 77 -50.35 -71.82 45.13
N GLN A 78 -50.95 -72.01 43.95
CA GLN A 78 -52.34 -72.47 43.88
C GLN A 78 -52.37 -73.83 43.20
N GLN A 79 -52.69 -74.81 44.02
CA GLN A 79 -53.12 -76.13 43.62
C GLN A 79 -54.34 -76.02 42.70
N ASN A 80 -54.36 -76.83 41.64
CA ASN A 80 -55.47 -77.74 41.38
C ASN A 80 -54.95 -78.92 40.57
N GLY A 81 -55.24 -80.12 41.07
CA GLY A 81 -54.64 -81.37 40.63
C GLY A 81 -55.06 -81.84 39.25
N THR A 82 -54.28 -82.75 38.67
CA THR A 82 -54.60 -84.18 38.60
C THR A 82 -53.51 -84.88 37.75
N GLY A 83 -52.77 -85.80 38.37
CA GLY A 83 -52.10 -86.96 37.76
C GLY A 83 -51.04 -86.76 36.66
N SER A 84 -49.76 -86.97 37.00
CA SER A 84 -48.81 -87.88 36.28
C SER A 84 -47.39 -87.67 36.81
N TYR A 85 -46.88 -88.62 37.60
CA TYR A 85 -45.53 -88.60 38.17
C TYR A 85 -44.53 -89.06 37.11
N GLY A 86 -43.53 -88.22 36.78
CA GLY A 86 -42.28 -88.71 36.20
C GLY A 86 -41.51 -87.87 35.17
N ASN A 87 -41.94 -86.67 34.72
CA ASN A 87 -41.25 -85.98 33.60
C ASN A 87 -41.19 -84.43 33.65
N SER A 88 -41.48 -83.78 34.80
CA SER A 88 -41.58 -82.30 34.87
C SER A 88 -40.31 -81.59 35.34
N SER A 89 -39.59 -82.14 36.32
CA SER A 89 -38.38 -81.51 36.89
C SER A 89 -37.16 -81.63 35.99
N GLU A 90 -37.02 -82.74 35.27
CA GLU A 90 -35.88 -83.02 34.40
C GLU A 90 -35.85 -82.11 33.16
N ARG A 91 -37.03 -81.84 32.55
CA ARG A 91 -37.14 -80.86 31.46
C ARG A 91 -36.77 -79.45 31.89
N LYS A 92 -37.11 -79.06 33.13
CA LYS A 92 -36.81 -77.73 33.66
C LYS A 92 -35.30 -77.56 33.89
N TYR A 93 -34.60 -78.63 34.27
CA TYR A 93 -33.15 -78.64 34.44
C TYR A 93 -32.40 -78.56 33.11
N ILE A 94 -32.85 -79.34 32.12
CA ILE A 94 -32.31 -79.30 30.75
C ILE A 94 -32.47 -77.89 30.15
N GLN A 95 -33.66 -77.28 30.29
CA GLN A 95 -33.91 -75.91 29.83
C GLN A 95 -32.96 -74.88 30.46
N ILE A 96 -32.58 -75.05 31.73
CA ILE A 96 -31.66 -74.13 32.41
C ILE A 96 -30.23 -74.27 31.86
N ILE A 97 -29.79 -75.50 31.59
CA ILE A 97 -28.46 -75.75 31.01
C ILE A 97 -28.39 -75.23 29.57
N ASP A 98 -29.39 -75.51 28.74
CA ASP A 98 -29.46 -74.98 27.37
C ASP A 98 -29.45 -73.45 27.36
N ASN A 99 -30.21 -72.80 28.27
CA ASN A 99 -30.18 -71.35 28.42
C ASN A 99 -28.80 -70.85 28.90
N LEU A 100 -28.10 -71.59 29.77
CA LEU A 100 -26.76 -71.22 30.25
C LEU A 100 -25.74 -71.30 29.11
N GLU A 101 -25.77 -72.37 28.33
CA GLU A 101 -24.90 -72.55 27.15
C GLU A 101 -25.18 -71.47 26.08
N GLU A 102 -26.45 -71.14 25.84
CA GLU A 102 -26.82 -70.05 24.93
C GLU A 102 -26.30 -68.69 25.44
N LYS A 103 -26.38 -68.44 26.75
CA LYS A 103 -25.85 -67.22 27.37
C LYS A 103 -24.33 -67.15 27.31
N GLU A 104 -23.64 -68.28 27.47
CA GLU A 104 -22.18 -68.36 27.34
C GLU A 104 -21.73 -68.08 25.89
N LEU A 105 -22.44 -68.63 24.90
CA LEU A 105 -22.24 -68.32 23.48
C LEU A 105 -22.44 -66.82 23.19
N GLN A 106 -23.51 -66.21 23.73
CA GLN A 106 -23.77 -64.77 23.61
C GLN A 106 -22.66 -63.92 24.24
N LEU A 107 -22.09 -64.34 25.39
CA LEU A 107 -20.99 -63.65 26.04
C LEU A 107 -19.70 -63.68 25.21
N VAL A 108 -19.39 -64.82 24.60
CA VAL A 108 -18.21 -64.96 23.73
C VAL A 108 -18.33 -64.08 22.48
N GLU A 109 -19.52 -64.07 21.86
CA GLU A 109 -19.81 -63.21 20.71
C GLU A 109 -19.69 -61.72 21.08
N ALA A 110 -20.27 -61.32 22.22
CA ALA A 110 -20.17 -59.95 22.74
C ALA A 110 -18.73 -59.55 23.07
N HIS A 111 -17.91 -60.46 23.60
CA HIS A 111 -16.50 -60.20 23.87
C HIS A 111 -15.69 -59.98 22.59
N LYS A 112 -15.97 -60.77 21.54
CA LYS A 112 -15.37 -60.60 20.22
C LYS A 112 -15.76 -59.27 19.60
N GLU A 113 -17.05 -58.92 19.64
CA GLU A 113 -17.54 -57.63 19.16
C GLU A 113 -16.89 -56.45 19.90
N ASN A 114 -16.75 -56.54 21.23
CA ASN A 114 -16.06 -55.51 22.01
C ASN A 114 -14.59 -55.34 21.58
N GLY A 115 -13.89 -56.44 21.28
CA GLY A 115 -12.53 -56.39 20.74
C GLY A 115 -12.46 -55.68 19.38
N ASP A 116 -13.37 -56.00 18.47
CA ASP A 116 -13.46 -55.37 17.15
C ASP A 116 -13.79 -53.86 17.26
N LEU A 117 -14.71 -53.50 18.18
CA LEU A 117 -15.06 -52.11 18.46
C LEU A 117 -13.87 -51.33 19.01
N GLN A 118 -13.07 -51.93 19.89
CA GLN A 118 -11.88 -51.28 20.44
C GLN A 118 -10.84 -51.00 19.36
N ILE A 119 -10.59 -51.94 18.44
CA ILE A 119 -9.70 -51.74 17.28
C ILE A 119 -10.22 -50.61 16.39
N LYS A 120 -11.53 -50.59 16.09
CA LYS A 120 -12.14 -49.56 15.24
C LYS A 120 -12.07 -48.18 15.90
N LEU A 121 -12.25 -48.11 17.21
CA LEU A 121 -12.15 -46.88 17.98
C LEU A 121 -10.71 -46.35 17.98
N GLU A 122 -9.71 -47.20 18.15
CA GLU A 122 -8.31 -46.79 18.07
C GLU A 122 -7.92 -46.35 16.65
N ALA A 123 -8.36 -47.08 15.63
CA ALA A 123 -8.13 -46.71 14.23
C ALA A 123 -8.75 -45.35 13.87
N THR A 124 -9.97 -45.05 14.35
CA THR A 124 -10.60 -43.74 14.14
C THR A 124 -9.91 -42.62 14.91
N ARG A 125 -9.42 -42.89 16.12
CA ARG A 125 -8.60 -41.93 16.89
C ARG A 125 -7.28 -41.61 16.18
N GLU A 126 -6.52 -42.62 15.75
CA GLU A 126 -5.24 -42.40 15.06
C GLU A 126 -5.45 -41.74 13.69
N ALA A 127 -6.49 -42.12 12.94
CA ALA A 127 -6.85 -41.46 11.69
C ALA A 127 -7.20 -39.97 11.92
N GLY A 128 -7.94 -39.65 12.99
CA GLY A 128 -8.25 -38.27 13.39
C GLY A 128 -7.01 -37.47 13.78
N ALA A 129 -6.13 -38.04 14.60
CA ALA A 129 -4.86 -37.41 14.99
C ALA A 129 -3.94 -37.20 13.78
N GLY A 130 -3.87 -38.17 12.87
CA GLY A 130 -3.13 -38.08 11.61
C GLY A 130 -3.65 -36.98 10.70
N ALA A 131 -4.98 -36.87 10.55
CA ALA A 131 -5.61 -35.81 9.77
C ALA A 131 -5.28 -34.41 10.34
N LEU A 132 -5.35 -34.24 11.67
CA LEU A 132 -4.99 -32.98 12.34
C LEU A 132 -3.51 -32.62 12.16
N ARG A 133 -2.60 -33.58 12.31
CA ARG A 133 -1.16 -33.36 12.05
C ARG A 133 -0.91 -32.95 10.60
N ASN A 134 -1.57 -33.61 9.64
CA ASN A 134 -1.42 -33.29 8.22
C ASN A 134 -1.95 -31.88 7.90
N ALA A 135 -3.15 -31.55 8.40
CA ALA A 135 -3.75 -30.23 8.23
C ALA A 135 -2.87 -29.13 8.83
N THR A 136 -2.36 -29.33 10.04
CA THR A 136 -1.46 -28.38 10.72
C THR A 136 -0.17 -28.18 9.92
N ARG A 137 0.45 -29.27 9.45
CA ARG A 137 1.67 -29.21 8.64
C ARG A 137 1.45 -28.42 7.35
N LYS A 138 0.39 -28.75 6.60
CA LYS A 138 0.05 -28.05 5.36
C LYS A 138 -0.21 -26.56 5.57
N LEU A 139 -0.90 -26.20 6.66
CA LEU A 139 -1.14 -24.80 7.01
C LEU A 139 0.16 -24.05 7.26
N TYR A 140 1.08 -24.64 8.04
CA TYR A 140 2.39 -24.05 8.31
C TYR A 140 3.24 -23.92 7.05
N GLU A 141 3.33 -24.96 6.23
CA GLU A 141 4.08 -24.94 4.97
C GLU A 141 3.53 -23.88 4.01
N ASN A 142 2.21 -23.80 3.87
CA ASN A 142 1.57 -22.80 3.01
C ASN A 142 1.82 -21.37 3.52
N TYR A 143 1.66 -21.14 4.82
CA TYR A 143 1.92 -19.85 5.44
C TYR A 143 3.39 -19.43 5.29
N SER A 144 4.32 -20.34 5.58
CA SER A 144 5.76 -20.10 5.45
C SER A 144 6.12 -19.75 4.01
N LYS A 145 5.67 -20.56 3.06
CA LYS A 145 5.92 -20.33 1.62
C LYS A 145 5.36 -18.98 1.17
N LYS A 146 4.11 -18.67 1.51
CA LYS A 146 3.46 -17.40 1.14
C LYS A 146 4.14 -16.18 1.77
N SER A 147 4.62 -16.32 3.01
CA SER A 147 5.40 -15.29 3.70
C SER A 147 6.74 -15.04 2.99
N GLU A 148 7.47 -16.10 2.65
CA GLU A 148 8.75 -15.99 1.94
C GLU A 148 8.61 -15.42 0.53
N GLU A 149 7.61 -15.85 -0.24
CA GLU A 149 7.30 -15.31 -1.56
C GLU A 149 7.00 -13.81 -1.49
N ARG A 150 6.16 -13.39 -0.53
CA ARG A 150 5.85 -11.97 -0.31
C ARG A 150 7.08 -11.18 0.08
N ARG A 151 7.92 -11.71 0.98
CA ARG A 151 9.17 -11.07 1.40
C ARG A 151 10.12 -10.89 0.23
N LYS A 152 10.27 -11.92 -0.61
CA LYS A 152 11.13 -11.87 -1.80
C LYS A 152 10.61 -10.85 -2.81
N SER A 153 9.31 -10.87 -3.11
CA SER A 153 8.68 -9.91 -4.02
C SER A 153 8.85 -8.46 -3.53
N HIS A 154 8.69 -8.21 -2.23
CA HIS A 154 8.90 -6.88 -1.65
C HIS A 154 10.36 -6.43 -1.74
N GLU A 155 11.32 -7.34 -1.52
CA GLU A 155 12.74 -7.01 -1.66
C GLU A 155 13.11 -6.70 -3.12
N GLU A 156 12.57 -7.45 -4.08
CA GLU A 156 12.72 -7.17 -5.52
C GLU A 156 12.11 -5.81 -5.90
N GLU A 157 10.93 -5.49 -5.39
CA GLU A 157 10.27 -4.20 -5.62
C GLU A 157 11.10 -3.04 -5.02
N LYS A 158 11.62 -3.21 -3.81
CA LYS A 158 12.51 -2.24 -3.18
C LYS A 158 13.78 -2.01 -4.01
N GLN A 159 14.41 -3.06 -4.51
CA GLN A 159 15.59 -2.95 -5.36
C GLN A 159 15.27 -2.24 -6.69
N LYS A 160 14.13 -2.57 -7.31
CA LYS A 160 13.66 -1.90 -8.52
C LYS A 160 13.39 -0.41 -8.29
N LEU A 161 12.75 -0.07 -7.17
CA LEU A 161 12.49 1.32 -6.80
C LEU A 161 13.79 2.08 -6.55
N GLN A 162 14.76 1.45 -5.88
CA GLN A 162 16.07 2.05 -5.64
C GLN A 162 16.86 2.28 -6.94
N ALA A 163 16.83 1.32 -7.87
CA ALA A 163 17.45 1.48 -9.19
C ALA A 163 16.80 2.62 -9.97
N SER A 164 15.47 2.66 -10.03
CA SER A 164 14.73 3.75 -10.69
C SER A 164 15.00 5.11 -10.05
N ALA A 165 15.11 5.19 -8.73
CA ALA A 165 15.48 6.43 -8.04
C ALA A 165 16.89 6.90 -8.42
N ALA A 166 17.87 5.99 -8.50
CA ALA A 166 19.23 6.31 -8.91
C ALA A 166 19.30 6.77 -10.39
N ASP A 167 18.52 6.14 -11.27
CA ASP A 167 18.41 6.55 -12.67
C ASP A 167 17.84 7.97 -12.80
N HIS A 168 16.75 8.27 -12.09
CA HIS A 168 16.19 9.63 -12.07
C HIS A 168 17.14 10.67 -11.46
N GLU A 169 17.90 10.32 -10.42
CA GLU A 169 18.92 11.20 -9.86
C GLU A 169 20.01 11.53 -10.90
N LYS A 170 20.43 10.55 -11.69
CA LYS A 170 21.40 10.73 -12.77
C LYS A 170 20.85 11.62 -13.88
N GLU A 171 19.61 11.39 -14.33
CA GLU A 171 18.93 12.24 -15.31
C GLU A 171 18.82 13.69 -14.82
N PHE A 172 18.47 13.88 -13.54
CA PHE A 172 18.36 15.19 -12.92
C PHE A 172 19.73 15.90 -12.88
N LYS A 173 20.80 15.22 -12.46
CA LYS A 173 22.17 15.77 -12.51
C LYS A 173 22.59 16.16 -13.93
N GLN A 174 22.27 15.35 -14.92
CA GLN A 174 22.55 15.69 -16.32
C GLN A 174 21.76 16.92 -16.78
N SER A 175 20.49 17.03 -16.38
CA SER A 175 19.65 18.20 -16.67
C SER A 175 20.21 19.48 -16.04
N ILE A 176 20.66 19.41 -14.78
CA ILE A 176 21.35 20.52 -14.11
C ILE A 176 22.61 20.91 -14.87
N GLY A 177 23.43 19.94 -15.32
CA GLY A 177 24.61 20.20 -16.13
C GLY A 177 24.26 20.95 -17.42
N LYS A 178 23.22 20.53 -18.13
CA LYS A 178 22.71 21.24 -19.33
C LYS A 178 22.26 22.66 -18.99
N LEU A 179 21.53 22.85 -17.90
CA LEU A 179 21.07 24.17 -17.46
C LEU A 179 22.27 25.10 -17.17
N HIS A 180 23.31 24.59 -16.51
CA HIS A 180 24.52 25.36 -16.25
C HIS A 180 25.21 25.81 -17.55
N THR A 181 25.35 24.91 -18.54
CA THR A 181 25.94 25.30 -19.85
C THR A 181 25.10 26.32 -20.61
N ILE A 182 23.78 26.31 -20.41
CA ILE A 182 22.88 27.32 -20.99
C ILE A 182 23.07 28.65 -20.27
N ALA A 183 23.17 28.65 -18.94
CA ALA A 183 23.41 29.84 -18.15
C ALA A 183 24.75 30.51 -18.51
N GLU A 184 25.83 29.73 -18.68
CA GLU A 184 27.13 30.23 -19.16
C GLU A 184 26.99 30.89 -20.54
N LYS A 185 26.33 30.24 -21.50
CA LYS A 185 26.11 30.82 -22.83
C LYS A 185 25.30 32.11 -22.79
N ILE A 186 24.30 32.21 -21.91
CA ILE A 186 23.52 33.44 -21.74
C ILE A 186 24.41 34.55 -21.17
N GLN A 187 25.26 34.24 -20.20
CA GLN A 187 26.22 35.18 -19.63
C GLN A 187 27.21 35.69 -20.69
N ASP A 188 27.82 34.80 -21.48
CA ASP A 188 28.74 35.16 -22.57
C ASP A 188 28.07 36.07 -23.60
N LYS A 189 26.83 35.74 -23.98
CA LYS A 189 26.02 36.57 -24.90
C LYS A 189 25.72 37.93 -24.28
N HIS A 190 25.40 37.99 -22.98
CA HIS A 190 25.13 39.24 -22.28
C HIS A 190 26.36 40.15 -22.21
N GLU A 191 27.53 39.58 -21.95
CA GLU A 191 28.80 40.30 -22.01
C GLU A 191 29.05 40.85 -23.42
N ARG A 192 28.82 40.03 -24.45
CA ARG A 192 28.94 40.46 -25.84
C ARG A 192 27.96 41.59 -26.21
N ILE A 193 26.71 41.54 -25.74
CA ILE A 193 25.74 42.64 -25.89
C ILE A 193 26.30 43.93 -25.29
N THR A 194 26.89 43.83 -24.09
CA THR A 194 27.40 44.98 -23.35
C THR A 194 28.60 45.61 -24.06
N GLU A 195 29.54 44.79 -24.56
CA GLU A 195 30.66 45.26 -25.39
C GLU A 195 30.19 46.00 -26.63
N LEU A 196 29.22 45.43 -27.35
CA LEU A 196 28.67 46.03 -28.57
C LEU A 196 27.97 47.34 -28.25
N LYS A 197 27.16 47.41 -27.20
CA LYS A 197 26.51 48.66 -26.76
C LYS A 197 27.53 49.75 -26.48
N ASN A 198 28.62 49.45 -25.77
CA ASN A 198 29.69 50.42 -25.51
C ASN A 198 30.42 50.84 -26.80
N LEU A 199 30.59 49.92 -27.77
CA LEU A 199 31.12 50.28 -29.09
C LEU A 199 30.16 51.21 -29.85
N MET A 200 28.86 50.93 -29.81
CA MET A 200 27.82 51.75 -30.44
C MET A 200 27.80 53.16 -29.86
N GLU A 201 27.89 53.29 -28.54
CA GLU A 201 27.96 54.58 -27.84
C GLU A 201 29.16 55.40 -28.32
N ARG A 202 30.36 54.81 -28.36
CA ARG A 202 31.57 55.48 -28.87
C ARG A 202 31.46 55.90 -30.33
N MET A 203 30.85 55.08 -31.18
CA MET A 203 30.62 55.44 -32.59
C MET A 203 29.63 56.61 -32.73
N GLU A 204 28.58 56.68 -31.90
CA GLU A 204 27.65 57.83 -31.91
C GLU A 204 28.35 59.11 -31.41
N GLU A 205 29.21 59.01 -30.38
CA GLU A 205 30.05 60.13 -29.93
C GLU A 205 30.98 60.61 -31.05
N GLU A 206 31.69 59.70 -31.72
CA GLU A 206 32.58 60.04 -32.83
C GLU A 206 31.82 60.71 -33.99
N LYS A 207 30.65 60.18 -34.36
CA LYS A 207 29.77 60.78 -35.36
C LYS A 207 29.33 62.19 -34.96
N SER A 208 28.98 62.41 -33.69
CA SER A 208 28.62 63.73 -33.16
C SER A 208 29.78 64.72 -33.29
N ILE A 209 31.00 64.30 -32.98
CA ILE A 209 32.23 65.10 -33.13
C ILE A 209 32.47 65.45 -34.60
N LEU A 210 32.33 64.48 -35.51
CA LEU A 210 32.51 64.70 -36.95
C LEU A 210 31.47 65.66 -37.53
N LEU A 211 30.20 65.54 -37.11
CA LEU A 211 29.14 66.48 -37.48
C LEU A 211 29.44 67.91 -37.01
N GLU A 212 29.93 68.06 -35.78
CA GLU A 212 30.34 69.36 -35.26
C GLU A 212 31.55 69.93 -36.01
N LYS A 213 32.54 69.09 -36.34
CA LYS A 213 33.69 69.47 -37.18
C LYS A 213 33.22 69.96 -38.55
N LYS A 214 32.32 69.23 -39.21
CA LYS A 214 31.72 69.62 -40.49
C LYS A 214 31.05 71.00 -40.37
N ARG A 215 30.22 71.19 -39.34
CA ARG A 215 29.52 72.47 -39.08
C ARG A 215 30.49 73.65 -38.89
N LEU A 216 31.61 73.44 -38.21
CA LEU A 216 32.66 74.46 -38.03
C LEU A 216 33.35 74.81 -39.36
N LEU A 217 33.68 73.81 -40.19
CA LEU A 217 34.27 74.01 -41.52
C LEU A 217 33.31 74.74 -42.46
N GLU A 218 32.02 74.41 -42.44
CA GLU A 218 30.99 75.11 -43.21
C GLU A 218 30.90 76.60 -42.81
N LYS A 219 30.90 76.88 -41.50
CA LYS A 219 30.91 78.26 -40.98
C LYS A 219 32.18 79.01 -41.41
N GLU A 220 33.32 78.34 -41.45
CA GLU A 220 34.58 78.92 -41.94
C GLU A 220 34.50 79.31 -43.42
N ILE A 221 33.94 78.42 -44.26
CA ILE A 221 33.69 78.71 -45.67
C ILE A 221 32.73 79.90 -45.79
N SER A 222 31.61 79.93 -45.07
CA SER A 222 30.67 81.06 -45.10
C SER A 222 31.34 82.39 -44.73
N ARG A 223 32.17 82.39 -43.68
CA ARG A 223 32.95 83.57 -43.26
C ARG A 223 33.92 84.03 -44.34
N ARG A 224 34.68 83.09 -44.91
CA ARG A 224 35.68 83.36 -45.97
C ARG A 224 35.05 83.85 -47.27
N MET A 225 33.87 83.38 -47.62
CA MET A 225 33.10 83.80 -48.80
C MET A 225 32.44 85.18 -48.62
N SER A 226 32.21 85.62 -47.36
CA SER A 226 31.71 86.97 -47.08
C SER A 226 32.76 88.08 -47.26
N LEU A 227 34.04 87.72 -47.46
CA LEU A 227 35.15 88.66 -47.62
C LEU A 227 35.40 88.97 -49.12
N PRO A 228 35.39 90.24 -49.56
CA PRO A 228 35.43 90.61 -50.99
C PRO A 228 36.68 90.17 -51.77
N THR A 229 37.76 89.80 -51.08
CA THR A 229 39.08 89.53 -51.65
C THR A 229 39.32 88.04 -51.93
N ASN A 230 38.42 87.14 -51.50
CA ASN A 230 38.67 85.71 -51.51
C ASN A 230 38.11 85.02 -52.75
N ILE A 231 38.90 84.99 -53.83
CA ILE A 231 38.46 84.44 -55.11
C ILE A 231 38.66 82.90 -55.17
N ASN A 232 39.61 82.32 -54.42
CA ASN A 232 39.99 80.89 -54.54
C ASN A 232 40.31 80.15 -53.21
N GLY A 233 40.18 80.77 -52.03
CA GLY A 233 40.77 80.28 -50.77
C GLY A 233 39.97 79.28 -49.93
N CYS A 234 39.04 78.53 -50.52
CA CYS A 234 38.16 77.56 -49.82
C CYS A 234 38.28 76.12 -50.36
N GLY A 235 39.16 75.86 -51.33
CA GLY A 235 39.32 74.53 -51.96
C GLY A 235 39.71 73.46 -50.94
N ASP A 236 40.74 73.72 -50.15
CA ASP A 236 41.25 72.77 -49.14
C ASP A 236 40.21 72.47 -48.05
N THR A 237 39.53 73.51 -47.55
CA THR A 237 38.43 73.34 -46.55
C THR A 237 37.23 72.60 -47.13
N ARG A 238 36.95 72.72 -48.43
CA ARG A 238 35.88 71.99 -49.11
C ARG A 238 36.25 70.51 -49.31
N ALA A 239 37.51 70.24 -49.66
CA ALA A 239 38.03 68.88 -49.71
C ALA A 239 37.96 68.22 -48.32
N GLU A 240 38.33 68.95 -47.26
CA GLU A 240 38.21 68.45 -45.89
C GLU A 240 36.74 68.15 -45.50
N ILE A 241 35.78 69.00 -45.88
CA ILE A 241 34.35 68.69 -45.69
C ILE A 241 33.96 67.40 -46.39
N SER A 242 34.37 67.20 -47.65
CA SER A 242 34.08 65.95 -48.38
C SER A 242 34.68 64.72 -47.69
N THR A 243 35.89 64.83 -47.14
CA THR A 243 36.49 63.72 -46.35
C THR A 243 35.71 63.43 -45.07
N VAL A 244 35.25 64.46 -44.35
CA VAL A 244 34.46 64.31 -43.12
C VAL A 244 33.06 63.74 -43.44
N GLU A 245 32.44 64.16 -44.54
CA GLU A 245 31.18 63.59 -45.03
C GLU A 245 31.33 62.10 -45.37
N GLU A 246 32.43 61.72 -46.00
CA GLU A 246 32.73 60.33 -46.30
C GLU A 246 32.94 59.51 -45.01
N GLN A 247 33.70 60.03 -44.04
CA GLN A 247 33.88 59.40 -42.72
C GLN A 247 32.55 59.22 -41.98
N ILE A 248 31.67 60.22 -41.99
CA ILE A 248 30.32 60.14 -41.41
C ILE A 248 29.51 59.04 -42.10
N SER A 249 29.55 58.96 -43.44
CA SER A 249 28.82 57.95 -44.21
C SER A 249 29.30 56.53 -43.88
N HIS A 250 30.61 56.30 -43.86
CA HIS A 250 31.20 55.00 -43.50
C HIS A 250 30.84 54.60 -42.06
N LEU A 251 30.95 55.53 -41.12
CA LEU A 251 30.61 55.30 -39.71
C LEU A 251 29.12 54.96 -39.54
N GLN A 252 28.24 55.65 -40.25
CA GLN A 252 26.80 55.34 -40.27
C GLN A 252 26.52 53.93 -40.81
N GLN A 253 27.17 53.50 -41.89
CA GLN A 253 27.01 52.14 -42.41
C GLN A 253 27.47 51.08 -41.41
N LEU A 254 28.62 51.31 -40.75
CA LEU A 254 29.11 50.41 -39.70
C LEU A 254 28.12 50.36 -38.52
N MET A 255 27.64 51.51 -38.05
CA MET A 255 26.62 51.58 -36.99
C MET A 255 25.34 50.82 -37.34
N MET A 256 24.84 50.94 -38.57
CA MET A 256 23.66 50.19 -39.02
C MET A 256 23.90 48.68 -38.97
N SER A 257 25.06 48.21 -39.43
CA SER A 257 25.42 46.78 -39.37
C SER A 257 25.53 46.27 -37.93
N GLN A 258 26.11 47.08 -37.02
CA GLN A 258 26.26 46.74 -35.61
C GLN A 258 24.92 46.77 -34.87
N HIS A 259 24.04 47.72 -35.17
CA HIS A 259 22.66 47.73 -34.66
C HIS A 259 21.90 46.48 -35.08
N GLN A 260 22.03 46.07 -36.33
CA GLN A 260 21.36 44.87 -36.82
C GLN A 260 21.87 43.61 -36.13
N PHE A 261 23.19 43.49 -35.94
CA PHE A 261 23.78 42.39 -35.18
C PHE A 261 23.34 42.38 -33.71
N LEU A 262 23.34 43.55 -33.05
CA LEU A 262 22.88 43.72 -31.68
C LEU A 262 21.41 43.30 -31.53
N HIS A 263 20.55 43.69 -32.48
CA HIS A 263 19.15 43.31 -32.48
C HIS A 263 18.96 41.78 -32.59
N SER A 264 19.71 41.12 -33.49
CA SER A 264 19.68 39.66 -33.60
C SER A 264 20.12 38.97 -32.30
N LEU A 265 21.13 39.50 -31.62
CA LEU A 265 21.64 38.90 -30.37
C LEU A 265 20.70 39.13 -29.18
N ILE A 266 20.02 40.29 -29.14
CA ILE A 266 18.93 40.55 -28.18
C ILE A 266 17.76 39.59 -28.43
N GLN A 267 17.38 39.38 -29.69
CA GLN A 267 16.32 38.44 -30.03
C GLN A 267 16.66 37.01 -29.59
N GLU A 268 17.87 36.52 -29.87
CA GLU A 268 18.34 35.21 -29.42
C GLU A 268 18.28 35.10 -27.87
N SER A 269 18.70 36.15 -27.16
CA SER A 269 18.62 36.21 -25.70
C SER A 269 17.18 36.17 -25.19
N GLU A 270 16.25 36.84 -25.86
CA GLU A 270 14.82 36.85 -25.50
C GLU A 270 14.17 35.48 -25.73
N GLU A 271 14.50 34.82 -26.83
CA GLU A 271 14.05 33.46 -27.14
C GLU A 271 14.54 32.47 -26.07
N LEU A 272 15.82 32.53 -25.68
CA LEU A 272 16.36 31.72 -24.61
C LEU A 272 15.68 32.01 -23.26
N LYS A 273 15.42 33.28 -22.94
CA LYS A 273 14.69 33.69 -21.73
C LYS A 273 13.27 33.12 -21.70
N ASN A 274 12.58 33.11 -22.84
CA ASN A 274 11.22 32.54 -22.93
C ASN A 274 11.23 31.02 -22.75
N ARG A 275 12.21 30.32 -23.35
CA ARG A 275 12.40 28.88 -23.09
C ARG A 275 12.68 28.58 -21.63
N LEU A 276 13.46 29.42 -20.94
CA LEU A 276 13.71 29.28 -19.50
C LEU A 276 12.41 29.42 -18.70
N LYS A 277 11.59 30.43 -19.00
CA LYS A 277 10.27 30.60 -18.36
C LYS A 277 9.34 29.41 -18.58
N GLU A 278 9.34 28.82 -19.77
CA GLU A 278 8.57 27.61 -20.06
C GLU A 278 9.04 26.40 -19.23
N GLN A 279 10.36 26.26 -19.05
CA GLN A 279 10.92 25.27 -18.14
C GLN A 279 10.55 25.54 -16.68
N ASP A 280 10.54 26.80 -16.22
CA ASP A 280 10.11 27.16 -14.86
C ASP A 280 8.64 26.81 -14.61
N ILE A 281 7.75 27.03 -15.59
CA ILE A 281 6.34 26.59 -15.52
C ILE A 281 6.28 25.07 -15.38
N THR A 282 7.02 24.33 -16.22
CA THR A 282 7.07 22.86 -16.16
C THR A 282 7.59 22.36 -14.81
N ILE A 283 8.59 23.02 -14.24
CA ILE A 283 9.09 22.72 -12.88
C ILE A 283 8.00 22.96 -11.84
N GLY A 284 7.21 24.03 -11.98
CA GLY A 284 6.04 24.30 -11.16
C GLY A 284 5.03 23.16 -11.19
N ASP A 285 4.59 22.76 -12.38
CA ASP A 285 3.62 21.66 -12.57
C ASP A 285 4.12 20.34 -11.98
N LEU A 286 5.41 20.03 -12.16
CA LEU A 286 6.03 18.83 -11.58
C LEU A 286 6.08 18.90 -10.04
N LYS A 287 6.37 20.07 -9.46
CA LYS A 287 6.34 20.26 -8.00
C LYS A 287 4.94 20.08 -7.42
N GLU A 288 3.91 20.58 -8.09
CA GLU A 288 2.51 20.35 -7.69
C GLU A 288 2.16 18.87 -7.73
N ARG A 289 2.55 18.18 -8.80
CA ARG A 289 2.34 16.73 -8.93
C ARG A 289 3.08 15.92 -7.86
N ILE A 290 4.32 16.28 -7.54
CA ILE A 290 5.07 15.69 -6.43
C ILE A 290 4.33 15.93 -5.11
N SER A 291 3.86 17.15 -4.85
CA SER A 291 3.12 17.48 -3.62
C SER A 291 1.83 16.67 -3.48
N LEU A 292 1.09 16.46 -4.58
CA LEU A 292 -0.10 15.61 -4.60
C LEU A 292 0.26 14.15 -4.28
N LEU A 293 1.30 13.61 -4.92
CA LEU A 293 1.76 12.24 -4.70
C LEU A 293 2.29 12.05 -3.26
N GLU A 294 3.01 13.03 -2.71
CA GLU A 294 3.46 13.02 -1.32
C GLU A 294 2.29 13.00 -0.34
N HIS A 295 1.24 13.77 -0.61
CA HIS A 295 0.01 13.75 0.19
C HIS A 295 -0.68 12.39 0.14
N GLN A 296 -0.86 11.82 -1.06
CA GLN A 296 -1.43 10.48 -1.24
C GLN A 296 -0.59 9.41 -0.54
N ASN A 297 0.73 9.48 -0.65
CA ASN A 297 1.63 8.53 0.00
C ASN A 297 1.57 8.64 1.54
N LYS A 298 1.46 9.87 2.06
CA LYS A 298 1.24 10.11 3.50
C LYS A 298 -0.09 9.55 3.98
N GLU A 299 -1.16 9.71 3.21
CA GLU A 299 -2.48 9.13 3.50
C GLU A 299 -2.42 7.60 3.50
N LEU A 300 -1.84 7.00 2.46
CA LEU A 300 -1.64 5.56 2.37
C LEU A 300 -0.82 5.03 3.54
N LYS A 301 0.25 5.74 3.93
CA LYS A 301 1.06 5.37 5.09
C LYS A 301 0.26 5.44 6.39
N SER A 302 -0.52 6.50 6.60
CA SER A 302 -1.42 6.62 7.75
C SER A 302 -2.45 5.49 7.81
N ASN A 303 -3.01 5.11 6.65
CA ASN A 303 -3.93 3.98 6.55
C ASN A 303 -3.25 2.66 6.92
N VAL A 304 -2.07 2.39 6.37
CA VAL A 304 -1.28 1.19 6.70
C VAL A 304 -0.95 1.12 8.19
N ASP A 305 -0.57 2.24 8.81
CA ASP A 305 -0.27 2.31 10.23
C ASP A 305 -1.51 2.05 11.08
N HIS A 306 -2.67 2.60 10.70
CA HIS A 306 -3.96 2.33 11.34
C HIS A 306 -4.32 0.83 11.30
N TRP A 307 -4.26 0.20 10.13
CA TRP A 307 -4.52 -1.24 9.99
C TRP A 307 -3.51 -2.11 10.76
N SER A 308 -2.27 -1.65 10.88
CA SER A 308 -1.22 -2.36 11.63
C SER A 308 -1.45 -2.28 13.15
N GLN A 309 -1.89 -1.12 13.66
CA GLN A 309 -2.23 -0.93 15.07
C GLN A 309 -3.45 -1.75 15.50
N ASP A 310 -4.47 -1.85 14.66
CA ASP A 310 -5.67 -2.63 14.98
C ASP A 310 -5.37 -4.13 15.09
N LYS A 311 -4.45 -4.65 14.26
CA LYS A 311 -3.95 -6.03 14.41
C LYS A 311 -3.20 -6.28 15.72
N THR A 312 -2.49 -5.27 16.24
CA THR A 312 -1.75 -5.42 17.51
C THR A 312 -2.68 -5.38 18.73
N LYS A 313 -3.82 -4.69 18.66
CA LYS A 313 -4.83 -4.67 19.74
C LYS A 313 -5.57 -6.00 19.86
N VAL A 314 -5.89 -6.65 18.73
CA VAL A 314 -6.55 -7.97 18.72
C VAL A 314 -5.66 -9.07 19.33
N SER A 315 -4.34 -8.98 19.19
CA SER A 315 -3.41 -9.96 19.79
C SER A 315 -3.24 -9.85 21.31
N LYS A 316 -3.70 -8.79 21.97
CA LYS A 316 -3.59 -8.63 23.44
C LYS A 316 -4.77 -9.21 24.22
N GLY A 317 -5.83 -9.67 23.54
CA GLY A 317 -7.07 -10.14 24.17
C GLY A 317 -7.07 -11.57 24.71
N THR A 318 -5.99 -12.34 24.56
CA THR A 318 -6.00 -13.78 24.87
C THR A 318 -4.78 -14.21 25.68
N PHE A 319 -4.59 -13.63 26.87
CA PHE A 319 -3.80 -14.27 27.93
C PHE A 319 -4.70 -14.48 29.15
N ILE A 320 -5.52 -15.53 29.09
CA ILE A 320 -6.15 -16.10 30.27
C ILE A 320 -5.02 -16.71 31.10
N LYS A 321 -4.78 -16.11 32.26
CA LYS A 321 -3.76 -16.52 33.23
C LYS A 321 -4.13 -17.91 33.76
N GLY A 322 -3.41 -18.92 33.29
CA GLY A 322 -3.55 -20.31 33.70
C GLY A 322 -3.24 -20.51 35.19
N VAL A 323 -4.06 -21.36 35.78
CA VAL A 323 -4.07 -21.89 37.15
C VAL A 323 -2.68 -22.25 37.66
N GLN A 324 -2.34 -21.73 38.85
CA GLN A 324 -1.14 -22.07 39.60
C GLN A 324 -1.42 -23.31 40.46
N THR A 325 -0.96 -24.48 40.00
CA THR A 325 -0.93 -25.72 40.80
C THR A 325 0.21 -25.66 41.81
N ILE A 326 -0.15 -25.68 43.09
CA ILE A 326 0.76 -25.74 44.24
C ILE A 326 1.13 -27.21 44.45
N HIS A 327 2.41 -27.54 44.34
CA HIS A 327 2.97 -28.84 44.76
C HIS A 327 3.71 -28.64 46.10
N PRO A 328 3.51 -29.50 47.13
CA PRO A 328 4.22 -29.38 48.40
C PRO A 328 5.65 -29.95 48.31
N PRO A 329 6.59 -29.48 49.16
CA PRO A 329 7.98 -29.90 49.10
C PRO A 329 8.18 -31.25 49.80
N ILE A 330 8.91 -32.13 49.12
CA ILE A 330 9.44 -33.38 49.66
C ILE A 330 10.60 -33.00 50.61
N LYS A 331 10.49 -33.43 51.87
CA LYS A 331 11.60 -33.41 52.83
C LYS A 331 12.65 -34.43 52.38
N GLN A 332 13.91 -34.01 52.33
CA GLN A 332 15.06 -34.90 52.29
C GLN A 332 15.76 -34.82 53.65
N ASP A 333 16.13 -36.00 54.17
CA ASP A 333 16.94 -36.21 55.37
C ASP A 333 18.38 -35.69 55.21
#